data_AF-A0ABD2N8K0-F1
#
_entry.id   AF-A0ABD2N8K0-F1
#
_cell.length_a   1.000
_cell.length_b   1.000
_cell.length_c   1.000
_cell.angle_alpha   90.00
_cell.angle_beta   90.00
_cell.angle_gamma   90.00
#
_symmetry.space_group_name_H-M   'P 1'
#
loop_
_entity.id
_entity.type
_entity.pdbx_description
1 polymer ?
#
loop_
_entity_poly.entity_id
_entity_poly.type
_entity_poly.pdbx_seq_one_letter_code
_entity_poly.pdbx_strand_id
1 'polypeptide(L)'
;MITADTEYLYDIQGNLHGIVNDRSIKDRITKLKKKMFSAPSDAILSEDDYTTDSSQNQSIRARKNELQDNIKNVDIFICVESWLDNEPDCIDDRRIPTFLGYKCLRKDRLYATGGGIFVLIREHLAFRENIDPYPKRKSHNLEIKRNPVAWWDEECNRMKRLRRASYKRWQHCETLDNLIKYKDACALANKTFNKKKIENFKIFAGSINHNTSMRYDWDKCRIFKSKWVELSSFYCSQNLQQTVKIQNEMYKIAPLGFLLTPVGSSLSS
;
A
#
# COMPACT_ATOMS: atom_id res chain seq x y z
N MET A 1 10.97 -15.63 -28.69
CA MET A 1 10.24 -16.79 -28.15
C MET A 1 9.38 -16.34 -26.97
N ILE A 2 8.13 -15.98 -27.21
CA ILE A 2 7.10 -15.69 -26.20
C ILE A 2 5.79 -16.24 -26.77
N THR A 3 5.41 -17.45 -26.39
CA THR A 3 4.13 -18.10 -26.79
C THR A 3 3.39 -18.72 -25.60
N ALA A 4 3.73 -18.36 -24.37
CA ALA A 4 3.17 -18.99 -23.16
C ALA A 4 1.88 -18.33 -22.63
N ASP A 5 1.41 -17.23 -23.21
CA ASP A 5 0.28 -16.47 -22.65
C ASP A 5 -1.10 -16.84 -23.25
N THR A 6 -1.16 -17.64 -24.31
CA THR A 6 -2.45 -18.03 -24.94
C THR A 6 -3.08 -19.28 -24.33
N GLU A 7 -2.30 -20.24 -23.82
CA GLU A 7 -2.84 -21.48 -23.23
C GLU A 7 -3.61 -21.24 -21.92
N TYR A 8 -3.24 -20.23 -21.13
CA TYR A 8 -3.88 -19.97 -19.84
C TYR A 8 -5.29 -19.34 -19.95
N LEU A 9 -5.65 -18.82 -21.14
CA LEU A 9 -6.96 -18.26 -21.44
C LEU A 9 -8.00 -19.34 -21.80
N TYR A 10 -7.55 -20.48 -22.35
CA TYR A 10 -8.44 -21.59 -22.74
C TYR A 10 -8.91 -22.43 -21.55
N ASP A 11 -8.10 -22.55 -20.49
CA ASP A 11 -8.47 -23.32 -19.29
C ASP A 11 -9.58 -22.63 -18.44
N ILE A 12 -9.82 -21.33 -18.68
CA ILE A 12 -10.93 -20.58 -18.06
C ILE A 12 -12.29 -20.91 -18.72
N GLN A 13 -12.30 -21.48 -19.93
CA GLN A 13 -13.54 -21.77 -20.67
C GLN A 13 -14.22 -23.07 -20.18
N GLY A 14 -13.46 -24.08 -19.73
CA GLY A 14 -14.00 -25.39 -19.35
C GLY A 14 -14.84 -25.41 -18.07
N ASN A 15 -14.50 -24.57 -17.08
CA ASN A 15 -15.06 -24.70 -15.72
C ASN A 15 -16.24 -23.75 -15.38
N LEU A 16 -16.70 -22.91 -16.33
CA LEU A 16 -17.86 -22.03 -16.15
C LEU A 16 -19.15 -22.56 -16.80
N HIS A 17 -19.09 -23.68 -17.52
CA HIS A 17 -20.26 -24.23 -18.21
C HIS A 17 -21.30 -24.87 -17.28
N GLY A 18 -20.92 -25.24 -16.05
CA GLY A 18 -21.83 -25.91 -15.10
C GLY A 18 -22.64 -25.00 -14.17
N ILE A 19 -22.29 -23.72 -14.00
CA ILE A 19 -22.80 -22.92 -12.86
C ILE A 19 -23.94 -21.95 -13.24
N VAL A 20 -24.14 -21.65 -14.52
CA VAL A 20 -25.18 -20.70 -14.93
C VAL A 20 -25.74 -21.13 -16.28
N ASN A 21 -26.92 -21.76 -16.32
CA ASN A 21 -27.62 -22.02 -17.59
C ASN A 21 -28.51 -20.85 -18.05
N ASP A 22 -28.62 -19.80 -17.23
CA ASP A 22 -29.35 -18.60 -17.60
C ASP A 22 -28.57 -17.78 -18.65
N ARG A 23 -29.11 -17.74 -19.87
CA ARG A 23 -28.56 -17.02 -21.02
C ARG A 23 -28.41 -15.51 -20.72
N SER A 24 -29.29 -14.93 -19.90
CA SER A 24 -29.23 -13.52 -19.48
C SER A 24 -28.02 -13.23 -18.59
N ILE A 25 -27.69 -14.13 -17.67
CA ILE A 25 -26.54 -13.98 -16.77
C ILE A 25 -25.23 -14.21 -17.55
N LYS A 26 -25.19 -15.17 -18.50
CA LYS A 26 -24.01 -15.38 -19.38
C LYS A 26 -23.67 -14.12 -20.19
N ASP A 27 -24.66 -13.47 -20.77
CA ASP A 27 -24.46 -12.24 -21.57
C ASP A 27 -23.99 -11.07 -20.71
N ARG A 28 -24.52 -10.94 -19.48
CA ARG A 28 -24.08 -9.94 -18.51
C ARG A 28 -22.62 -10.15 -18.09
N ILE A 29 -22.22 -11.38 -17.77
CA ILE A 29 -20.85 -11.72 -17.41
C ILE A 29 -19.90 -11.45 -18.59
N THR A 30 -20.30 -11.79 -19.81
CA THR A 30 -19.47 -11.61 -21.02
C THR A 30 -19.24 -10.13 -21.33
N LYS A 31 -20.29 -9.29 -21.23
CA LYS A 31 -20.16 -7.82 -21.34
C LYS A 31 -19.25 -7.23 -20.25
N LEU A 32 -19.35 -7.74 -19.01
CA LEU A 32 -18.51 -7.28 -17.90
C LEU A 32 -17.03 -7.63 -18.13
N LYS A 33 -16.72 -8.86 -18.57
CA LYS A 33 -15.35 -9.27 -18.92
C LYS A 33 -14.73 -8.37 -19.99
N LYS A 34 -15.44 -8.15 -21.11
CA LYS A 34 -14.96 -7.29 -22.21
C LYS A 34 -14.68 -5.86 -21.74
N LYS A 35 -15.43 -5.33 -20.76
CA LYS A 35 -15.25 -3.99 -20.20
C LYS A 35 -14.20 -3.91 -19.08
N MET A 36 -13.82 -5.03 -18.45
CA MET A 36 -12.88 -5.07 -17.31
C MET A 36 -11.42 -5.30 -17.72
N PHE A 37 -11.18 -5.96 -18.85
CA PHE A 37 -9.84 -6.41 -19.24
C PHE A 37 -9.32 -5.74 -20.53
N SER A 38 -9.97 -4.68 -21.01
CA SER A 38 -9.64 -3.98 -22.27
C SER A 38 -9.00 -2.60 -22.11
N ALA A 39 -8.55 -2.21 -20.91
CA ALA A 39 -7.90 -0.92 -20.72
C ALA A 39 -6.41 -0.96 -21.14
N PRO A 40 -5.91 0.03 -21.92
CA PRO A 40 -4.52 0.08 -22.38
C PRO A 40 -3.57 0.40 -21.21
N SER A 41 -2.39 -0.23 -21.19
CA SER A 41 -1.40 -0.13 -20.10
C SER A 41 -0.54 1.13 -20.10
N ASP A 42 -0.75 2.04 -21.05
CA ASP A 42 0.28 3.02 -21.40
C ASP A 42 -0.21 4.44 -21.09
N ALA A 43 0.09 4.90 -19.88
CA ALA A 43 0.16 6.31 -19.54
C ALA A 43 1.55 6.56 -18.96
N ILE A 44 2.49 6.85 -19.87
CA ILE A 44 3.84 7.31 -19.57
C ILE A 44 3.73 8.80 -19.26
N LEU A 45 4.03 9.20 -18.03
CA LEU A 45 4.25 10.60 -17.67
C LEU A 45 5.75 10.89 -17.83
N SER A 46 6.08 11.89 -18.63
CA SER A 46 7.40 12.51 -18.72
C SER A 46 7.58 13.49 -17.57
N GLU A 47 8.65 13.33 -16.79
CA GLU A 47 9.11 14.33 -15.82
C GLU A 47 10.54 14.71 -16.19
N ASP A 48 10.69 15.96 -16.65
CA ASP A 48 11.94 16.60 -16.99
C ASP A 48 12.71 17.06 -15.74
N ASP A 49 14.03 16.91 -15.81
CA ASP A 49 15.13 17.68 -15.21
C ASP A 49 14.96 18.38 -13.85
N TYR A 50 15.51 17.74 -12.82
CA TYR A 50 16.12 18.43 -11.68
C TYR A 50 17.58 17.98 -11.54
N THR A 51 18.50 18.88 -11.87
CA THR A 51 19.93 18.72 -11.58
C THR A 51 20.19 19.01 -10.10
N THR A 52 20.25 17.96 -9.29
CA THR A 52 20.69 18.06 -7.90
C THR A 52 22.22 18.10 -7.85
N ASP A 53 22.77 19.24 -7.46
CA ASP A 53 24.19 19.43 -7.18
C ASP A 53 24.65 18.49 -6.05
N SER A 54 25.63 17.63 -6.34
CA SER A 54 26.07 16.49 -5.52
C SER A 54 27.06 16.87 -4.42
N SER A 55 27.24 18.17 -4.16
CA SER A 55 28.16 18.76 -3.18
C SER A 55 27.72 18.61 -1.71
N GLN A 56 26.61 17.93 -1.42
CA GLN A 56 26.02 17.79 -0.08
C GLN A 56 26.54 16.61 0.77
N ASN A 57 27.50 15.81 0.28
CA ASN A 57 27.84 14.53 0.93
C ASN A 57 29.10 14.52 1.82
N GLN A 58 29.71 15.67 2.13
CA GLN A 58 30.85 15.71 3.07
C GLN A 58 30.36 16.00 4.50
N SER A 59 30.80 15.17 5.45
CA SER A 59 30.50 15.33 6.88
C SER A 59 30.81 16.75 7.36
N ILE A 60 29.96 17.32 8.21
CA ILE A 60 30.17 18.65 8.85
C ILE A 60 31.59 18.77 9.42
N ARG A 61 32.17 17.67 9.91
CA ARG A 61 33.53 17.63 10.45
C ARG A 61 34.58 18.04 9.40
N ALA A 62 34.44 17.56 8.17
CA ALA A 62 35.39 17.85 7.09
C ALA A 62 35.35 19.32 6.67
N ARG A 63 34.18 19.97 6.77
CA ARG A 63 33.95 21.35 6.35
C ARG A 63 33.90 22.35 7.50
N LYS A 64 34.41 21.99 8.69
CA LYS A 64 34.31 22.83 9.90
C LYS A 64 34.83 24.26 9.66
N ASN A 65 36.02 24.39 9.09
CA ASN A 65 36.67 25.69 8.89
C ASN A 65 35.90 26.55 7.87
N GLU A 66 35.49 25.93 6.76
CA GLU A 66 34.68 26.61 5.74
C GLU A 66 33.32 27.05 6.29
N LEU A 67 32.65 26.19 7.06
CA LEU A 67 31.40 26.51 7.73
C LEU A 67 31.57 27.67 8.72
N GLN A 68 32.67 27.70 9.48
CA GLN A 68 32.94 28.77 10.44
C GLN A 68 33.00 30.15 9.76
N ASP A 69 33.54 30.24 8.55
CA ASP A 69 33.57 31.48 7.79
C ASP A 69 32.19 31.84 7.22
N ASN A 70 31.49 30.84 6.67
CA ASN A 70 30.18 31.03 6.05
C ASN A 70 29.09 31.43 7.05
N ILE A 71 29.18 30.99 8.30
CA ILE A 71 28.14 31.27 9.31
C ILE A 71 28.34 32.58 10.07
N LYS A 72 29.45 33.33 9.90
CA LYS A 72 29.77 34.53 10.70
C LYS A 72 28.61 35.53 10.81
N ASN A 73 27.85 35.70 9.73
CA ASN A 73 26.73 36.64 9.64
C ASN A 73 25.35 35.98 9.82
N VAL A 74 25.30 34.73 10.24
CA VAL A 74 24.06 33.95 10.43
C VAL A 74 23.74 33.86 11.92
N ASP A 75 22.51 34.18 12.30
CA ASP A 75 22.05 34.08 13.69
C ASP A 75 21.74 32.64 14.11
N ILE A 76 21.08 31.89 13.21
CA ILE A 76 20.67 30.51 13.43
C ILE A 76 21.01 29.71 12.18
N PHE A 77 21.80 28.65 12.33
CA PHE A 77 22.13 27.73 11.24
C PHE A 77 21.59 26.33 11.58
N ILE A 78 20.89 25.71 10.63
CA ILE A 78 20.28 24.39 10.80
C ILE A 78 20.83 23.47 9.73
N CYS A 79 21.44 22.38 10.15
CA CYS A 79 21.89 21.30 9.28
C CYS A 79 21.08 20.03 9.57
N VAL A 80 20.41 19.53 8.54
CA VAL A 80 19.72 18.25 8.57
C VAL A 80 20.65 17.20 7.99
N GLU A 81 20.60 15.99 8.54
CA GLU A 81 21.49 14.90 8.16
C GLU A 81 22.95 15.24 8.49
N SER A 82 23.22 15.61 9.75
CA SER A 82 24.56 16.01 10.18
C SER A 82 25.63 14.93 10.06
N TRP A 83 25.22 13.64 9.95
CA TRP A 83 26.10 12.47 9.89
C TRP A 83 27.21 12.49 10.94
N LEU A 84 26.91 13.01 12.13
CA LEU A 84 27.79 12.95 13.29
C LEU A 84 27.58 11.59 13.98
N ASP A 85 28.66 10.95 14.43
CA ASP A 85 28.57 9.64 15.07
C ASP A 85 27.94 9.72 16.46
N ASN A 86 27.14 8.71 16.82
CA ASN A 86 26.42 8.59 18.09
C ASN A 86 27.17 7.72 19.11
N GLU A 87 28.51 7.65 19.08
CA GLU A 87 29.23 6.76 20.02
C GLU A 87 28.96 7.20 21.47
N PRO A 88 28.18 6.42 22.25
CA PRO A 88 27.71 6.82 23.57
C PRO A 88 28.80 6.71 24.66
N ASP A 89 29.93 6.06 24.34
CA ASP A 89 30.99 5.72 25.29
C ASP A 89 32.25 6.57 25.11
N CYS A 90 32.25 7.56 24.20
CA CYS A 90 33.38 8.47 24.07
C CYS A 90 33.20 9.65 25.05
N ILE A 91 33.82 9.52 26.23
CA ILE A 91 33.89 10.52 27.31
C ILE A 91 34.55 11.84 26.85
N ASP A 92 35.15 11.87 25.67
CA ASP A 92 35.81 13.05 25.12
C ASP A 92 34.80 13.92 24.34
N ASP A 93 34.29 14.96 25.02
CA ASP A 93 33.39 16.03 24.52
C ASP A 93 33.93 16.80 23.28
N ARG A 94 35.13 16.41 22.83
CA ARG A 94 35.91 16.98 21.72
C ARG A 94 35.40 16.60 20.32
N ARG A 95 34.39 15.73 20.20
CA ARG A 95 33.89 15.27 18.88
C ARG A 95 32.74 16.10 18.29
N ILE A 96 32.09 16.96 19.07
CA ILE A 96 31.13 17.93 18.52
C ILE A 96 31.94 19.13 18.02
N PRO A 97 31.90 19.47 16.73
CA PRO A 97 32.60 20.65 16.24
C PRO A 97 32.07 21.88 16.95
N THR A 98 32.92 22.51 17.75
CA THR A 98 32.66 23.81 18.37
C THR A 98 32.84 24.92 17.35
N PHE A 99 31.91 25.86 17.31
CA PHE A 99 31.97 27.05 16.47
C PHE A 99 32.04 28.28 17.37
N LEU A 100 33.05 29.13 17.16
CA LEU A 100 33.29 30.28 18.05
C LEU A 100 32.11 31.26 17.97
N GLY A 101 31.51 31.60 19.13
CA GLY A 101 30.35 32.49 19.23
C GLY A 101 28.99 31.82 18.97
N TYR A 102 28.94 30.49 18.87
CA TYR A 102 27.72 29.72 18.66
C TYR A 102 27.54 28.62 19.71
N LYS A 103 26.35 28.56 20.28
CA LYS A 103 25.87 27.41 21.04
C LYS A 103 25.38 26.33 20.08
N CYS A 104 25.89 25.12 20.25
CA CYS A 104 25.57 23.97 19.41
C CYS A 104 24.50 23.10 20.08
N LEU A 105 23.41 22.82 19.37
CA LEU A 105 22.37 21.86 19.77
C LEU A 105 22.36 20.71 18.78
N ARG A 106 22.33 19.48 19.29
CA ARG A 106 22.37 18.27 18.48
C ARG A 106 21.24 17.34 18.88
N LYS A 107 20.61 16.74 17.87
CA LYS A 107 19.56 15.74 18.05
C LYS A 107 19.71 14.61 17.05
N ASP A 108 20.20 13.48 17.53
CA ASP A 108 20.45 12.32 16.69
C ASP A 108 19.25 11.37 16.59
N ARG A 109 19.28 10.52 15.57
CA ARG A 109 18.30 9.44 15.41
C ARG A 109 18.70 8.26 16.32
N LEU A 110 17.80 7.85 17.24
CA LEU A 110 18.05 6.75 18.19
C LEU A 110 18.29 5.37 17.53
N TYR A 111 17.79 5.14 16.32
CA TYR A 111 17.77 3.81 15.67
C TYR A 111 18.23 3.82 14.21
N ALA A 112 19.00 4.83 13.79
CA ALA A 112 19.51 4.91 12.43
C ALA A 112 21.04 4.97 12.44
N THR A 113 21.66 4.28 11.48
CA THR A 113 23.08 4.41 11.15
C THR A 113 23.30 5.74 10.43
N GLY A 114 23.37 6.82 11.21
CA GLY A 114 23.62 8.16 10.70
C GLY A 114 22.38 9.05 10.55
N GLY A 115 22.67 10.32 10.25
CA GLY A 115 21.69 11.40 10.22
C GLY A 115 21.35 11.95 11.61
N GLY A 116 20.76 13.14 11.62
CA GLY A 116 20.50 13.91 12.82
C GLY A 116 20.16 15.35 12.45
N ILE A 117 19.76 16.14 13.43
CA ILE A 117 19.66 17.59 13.28
C ILE A 117 20.77 18.20 14.12
N PHE A 118 21.49 19.14 13.51
CA PHE A 118 22.50 19.96 14.15
C PHE A 118 22.13 21.43 13.98
N VAL A 119 22.01 22.16 15.08
CA VAL A 119 21.60 23.57 15.11
C VAL A 119 22.68 24.37 15.79
N LEU A 120 23.09 25.47 15.16
CA LEU A 120 23.96 26.48 15.74
C LEU A 120 23.13 27.73 16.03
N ILE A 121 23.20 28.23 17.25
CA ILE A 121 22.52 29.44 17.70
C ILE A 121 23.58 30.40 18.22
N ARG A 122 23.61 31.63 17.71
CA ARG A 122 24.58 32.63 18.17
C ARG A 122 24.44 32.89 19.69
N GLU A 123 25.56 32.95 20.41
CA GLU A 123 25.59 32.92 21.89
C GLU A 123 24.79 34.04 22.57
N HIS A 124 24.70 35.21 21.95
CA HIS A 124 23.97 36.35 22.52
C HIS A 124 22.45 36.29 22.32
N LEU A 125 21.95 35.29 21.59
CA LEU A 125 20.51 35.11 21.39
C LEU A 125 19.91 34.35 22.56
N ALA A 126 18.91 34.95 23.20
CA ALA A 126 18.12 34.26 24.20
C ALA A 126 17.26 33.19 23.52
N PHE A 127 17.43 31.93 23.93
CA PHE A 127 16.56 30.83 23.51
C PHE A 127 16.22 29.93 24.69
N ARG A 128 15.09 29.24 24.59
CA ARG A 128 14.65 28.22 25.54
C ARG A 128 14.61 26.88 24.83
N GLU A 129 15.40 25.93 25.31
CA GLU A 129 15.29 24.55 24.84
C GLU A 129 13.97 23.98 25.36
N ASN A 130 13.06 23.68 24.44
CA ASN A 130 11.86 22.96 24.82
C ASN A 130 12.17 21.46 24.88
N ILE A 131 12.43 20.97 26.10
CA ILE A 131 12.69 19.55 26.40
C ILE A 131 11.36 18.77 26.46
N ASP A 132 10.26 19.31 25.91
CA ASP A 132 9.03 18.55 25.78
C ASP A 132 9.36 17.17 25.17
N PRO A 133 8.93 16.07 25.82
CA PRO A 133 9.30 14.72 25.43
C PRO A 133 8.59 14.40 24.12
N TYR A 134 9.19 14.84 23.00
CA TYR A 134 8.85 14.64 21.60
C TYR A 134 7.35 14.67 21.33
N PRO A 135 6.78 15.58 20.51
CA PRO A 135 5.35 15.52 20.17
C PRO A 135 5.03 14.07 19.81
N LYS A 136 4.28 13.38 20.70
CA LYS A 136 4.14 11.93 20.63
C LYS A 136 3.75 11.68 19.20
N ARG A 137 4.61 11.00 18.42
CA ARG A 137 4.31 10.68 17.02
C ARG A 137 2.87 10.20 17.08
N LYS A 138 1.93 10.91 16.44
CA LYS A 138 0.53 10.50 16.44
C LYS A 138 0.61 9.03 16.11
N SER A 139 0.25 8.15 17.05
CA SER A 139 0.23 6.74 16.77
C SER A 139 -0.71 6.66 15.59
N HIS A 140 -0.17 6.49 14.39
CA HIS A 140 -1.00 6.18 13.25
C HIS A 140 -1.72 4.93 13.72
N ASN A 141 -3.00 5.08 14.03
CA ASN A 141 -3.78 4.03 14.64
C ASN A 141 -3.56 2.82 13.73
N LEU A 142 -2.85 1.81 14.24
CA LEU A 142 -2.44 0.65 13.44
C LEU A 142 -3.65 -0.20 13.04
N GLU A 143 -4.85 0.20 13.50
CA GLU A 143 -6.10 0.14 12.72
C GLU A 143 -6.00 0.96 11.41
N ILE A 144 -4.91 0.76 10.68
CA ILE A 144 -4.71 1.20 9.32
C ILE A 144 -5.90 0.61 8.58
N LYS A 145 -6.77 1.49 8.06
CA LYS A 145 -7.79 1.17 7.07
C LYS A 145 -7.14 0.25 6.04
N ARG A 146 -7.35 -1.07 6.21
CA ARG A 146 -6.85 -2.06 5.26
C ARG A 146 -7.37 -1.64 3.90
N ASN A 147 -6.54 -1.84 2.87
CA ASN A 147 -6.99 -1.64 1.50
C ASN A 147 -8.34 -2.35 1.35
N PRO A 148 -9.46 -1.66 1.04
CA PRO A 148 -10.80 -2.27 1.02
C PRO A 148 -10.92 -3.35 -0.07
N VAL A 149 -9.88 -3.48 -0.89
CA VAL A 149 -9.77 -4.42 -1.98
C VAL A 149 -9.39 -5.80 -1.44
N ALA A 150 -10.38 -6.68 -1.34
CA ALA A 150 -10.23 -8.03 -0.80
C ALA A 150 -9.20 -8.94 -1.53
N TRP A 151 -8.82 -8.62 -2.78
CA TRP A 151 -7.78 -9.39 -3.51
C TRP A 151 -6.36 -8.90 -3.25
N TRP A 152 -6.19 -7.84 -2.46
CA TRP A 152 -4.89 -7.24 -2.18
C TRP A 152 -4.32 -7.77 -0.87
N ASP A 153 -3.21 -8.49 -0.93
CA ASP A 153 -2.55 -9.08 0.23
C ASP A 153 -1.06 -8.69 0.35
N GLU A 154 -0.34 -9.35 1.26
CA GLU A 154 1.06 -9.02 1.53
C GLU A 154 1.99 -9.40 0.37
N GLU A 155 1.62 -10.40 -0.44
CA GLU A 155 2.36 -10.70 -1.67
C GLU A 155 2.19 -9.56 -2.67
N CYS A 156 0.98 -9.00 -2.82
CA CYS A 156 0.78 -7.81 -3.64
C CYS A 156 1.65 -6.63 -3.19
N ASN A 157 1.77 -6.42 -1.87
CA ASN A 157 2.66 -5.42 -1.29
C ASN A 157 4.13 -5.70 -1.63
N ARG A 158 4.57 -6.96 -1.53
CA ARG A 158 5.93 -7.38 -1.90
C ARG A 158 6.22 -7.08 -3.38
N MET A 159 5.32 -7.43 -4.29
CA MET A 159 5.50 -7.17 -5.73
C MET A 159 5.54 -5.66 -6.05
N LYS A 160 4.68 -4.88 -5.40
CA LYS A 160 4.69 -3.41 -5.51
C LYS A 160 6.01 -2.81 -5.00
N ARG A 161 6.55 -3.32 -3.88
CA ARG A 161 7.84 -2.91 -3.34
C ARG A 161 8.99 -3.26 -4.28
N LEU A 162 9.01 -4.51 -4.77
CA LEU A 162 10.01 -4.97 -5.73
C LEU A 162 10.04 -4.11 -6.99
N ARG A 163 8.87 -3.85 -7.59
CA ARG A 163 8.75 -2.98 -8.78
C ARG A 163 9.31 -1.58 -8.54
N ARG A 164 9.01 -0.98 -7.38
CA ARG A 164 9.53 0.35 -7.00
C ARG A 164 11.04 0.33 -6.76
N ALA A 165 11.55 -0.71 -6.10
CA ALA A 165 12.99 -0.85 -5.82
C ALA A 165 13.79 -1.01 -7.13
N SER A 166 13.32 -1.86 -8.06
CA SER A 166 13.96 -2.01 -9.36
C SER A 166 13.91 -0.74 -10.21
N TYR A 167 12.79 -0.01 -10.17
CA TYR A 167 12.67 1.29 -10.84
C TYR A 167 13.68 2.30 -10.31
N LYS A 168 13.74 2.50 -8.99
CA LYS A 168 14.70 3.42 -8.37
C LYS A 168 16.14 3.04 -8.70
N ARG A 169 16.46 1.74 -8.70
CA ARG A 169 17.79 1.25 -9.08
C ARG A 169 18.12 1.57 -10.54
N TRP A 170 17.18 1.39 -11.46
CA TRP A 170 17.35 1.79 -12.85
C TRP A 170 17.50 3.30 -12.99
N GLN A 171 16.68 4.10 -12.30
CA GLN A 171 16.75 5.56 -12.32
C GLN A 171 18.10 6.11 -11.86
N HIS A 172 18.74 5.48 -10.86
CA HIS A 172 20.03 5.95 -10.35
C HIS A 172 21.24 5.50 -11.19
N CYS A 173 21.16 4.37 -11.88
CA CYS A 173 22.32 3.80 -12.58
C CYS A 173 22.20 3.84 -14.12
N GLU A 174 20.99 3.95 -14.64
CA GLU A 174 20.63 4.00 -16.07
C GLU A 174 21.19 2.87 -16.97
N THR A 175 21.69 1.78 -16.38
CA THR A 175 22.20 0.65 -17.16
C THR A 175 21.10 -0.19 -17.81
N LEU A 176 21.39 -0.78 -18.97
CA LEU A 176 20.47 -1.66 -19.70
C LEU A 176 20.01 -2.86 -18.85
N ASP A 177 20.93 -3.48 -18.09
CA ASP A 177 20.61 -4.61 -17.22
C ASP A 177 19.59 -4.23 -16.13
N ASN A 178 19.71 -3.02 -15.57
CA ASN A 178 18.76 -2.54 -14.56
C ASN A 178 17.39 -2.25 -15.20
N LEU A 179 17.35 -1.78 -16.45
CA LEU A 179 16.12 -1.60 -17.22
C LEU A 179 15.41 -2.94 -17.47
N ILE A 180 16.15 -3.97 -17.87
CA ILE A 180 15.62 -5.33 -18.06
C ILE A 180 15.02 -5.85 -16.74
N LYS A 181 15.77 -5.76 -15.63
CA LYS A 181 15.28 -6.16 -14.30
C LYS A 181 14.04 -5.41 -13.85
N TYR A 182 13.93 -4.12 -14.17
CA TYR A 182 12.73 -3.34 -13.90
C TYR A 182 11.53 -3.83 -14.74
N LYS A 183 11.72 -4.06 -16.04
CA LYS A 183 10.67 -4.60 -16.93
C LYS A 183 10.20 -5.98 -16.47
N ASP A 184 11.11 -6.86 -16.06
CA ASP A 184 10.79 -8.18 -15.50
C ASP A 184 9.96 -8.06 -14.22
N ALA A 185 10.35 -7.17 -13.30
CA ALA A 185 9.60 -6.92 -12.07
C ALA A 185 8.19 -6.34 -12.36
N CYS A 186 8.04 -5.52 -13.40
CA CYS A 186 6.74 -5.03 -13.87
C CYS A 186 5.86 -6.16 -14.41
N ALA A 187 6.41 -7.01 -15.30
CA ALA A 187 5.69 -8.15 -15.86
C ALA A 187 5.23 -9.11 -14.76
N LEU A 188 6.14 -9.44 -13.83
CA LEU A 188 5.85 -10.32 -12.72
C LEU A 188 4.78 -9.75 -11.78
N ALA A 189 4.86 -8.46 -11.44
CA ALA A 189 3.84 -7.80 -10.62
C ALA A 189 2.46 -7.81 -11.30
N ASN A 190 2.39 -7.51 -12.60
CA ASN A 190 1.15 -7.52 -13.36
C ASN A 190 0.53 -8.93 -13.42
N LYS A 191 1.35 -9.95 -13.66
CA LYS A 191 0.93 -11.36 -13.64
C LYS A 191 0.30 -11.73 -12.30
N THR A 192 0.98 -11.43 -11.19
CA THR A 192 0.47 -11.71 -9.84
C THR A 192 -0.82 -10.95 -9.54
N PHE A 193 -0.89 -9.65 -9.86
CA PHE A 193 -2.10 -8.85 -9.63
C PHE A 193 -3.30 -9.37 -10.43
N ASN A 194 -3.08 -9.71 -11.70
CA ASN A 194 -4.14 -10.25 -12.55
C ASN A 194 -4.63 -11.61 -12.05
N LYS A 195 -3.72 -12.51 -11.66
CA LYS A 195 -4.07 -13.82 -11.08
C LYS A 195 -4.99 -13.66 -9.86
N LYS A 196 -4.58 -12.85 -8.87
CA LYS A 196 -5.36 -12.65 -7.64
C LYS A 196 -6.69 -11.95 -7.89
N LYS A 197 -6.70 -10.99 -8.80
CA LYS A 197 -7.91 -10.30 -9.22
C LYS A 197 -8.92 -11.26 -9.87
N ILE A 198 -8.45 -12.17 -10.74
CA ILE A 198 -9.28 -13.19 -11.37
C ILE A 198 -9.81 -14.19 -10.34
N GLU A 199 -8.95 -14.71 -9.47
CA GLU A 199 -9.35 -15.65 -8.41
C GLU A 199 -10.42 -15.07 -7.50
N ASN A 200 -10.22 -13.85 -7.00
CA ASN A 200 -11.21 -13.20 -6.16
C ASN A 200 -12.49 -12.83 -6.94
N PHE A 201 -12.38 -12.50 -8.22
CA PHE A 201 -13.56 -12.29 -9.06
C PHE A 201 -14.36 -13.59 -9.25
N LYS A 202 -13.70 -14.76 -9.38
CA LYS A 202 -14.37 -16.06 -9.43
C LYS A 202 -15.12 -16.35 -8.13
N ILE A 203 -14.49 -16.10 -6.98
CA ILE A 203 -15.13 -16.24 -5.65
C ILE A 203 -16.35 -15.32 -5.54
N PHE A 204 -16.20 -14.06 -5.92
CA PHE A 204 -17.29 -13.09 -5.92
C PHE A 204 -18.44 -13.51 -6.84
N ALA A 205 -18.16 -13.91 -8.08
CA ALA A 205 -19.17 -14.36 -9.04
C ALA A 205 -19.95 -15.58 -8.53
N GLY A 206 -19.28 -16.52 -7.84
CA GLY A 206 -19.94 -17.65 -7.18
C GLY A 206 -20.79 -17.27 -5.98
N SER A 207 -20.54 -16.11 -5.35
CA SER A 207 -21.34 -15.60 -4.23
C SER A 207 -22.62 -14.86 -4.66
N ILE A 208 -22.76 -14.52 -5.94
CA ILE A 208 -23.95 -13.83 -6.46
C ILE A 208 -25.10 -14.82 -6.59
N ASN A 209 -26.26 -14.46 -6.04
CA ASN A 209 -27.52 -15.20 -6.14
C ASN A 209 -28.68 -14.26 -6.51
N HIS A 210 -29.89 -14.80 -6.69
CA HIS A 210 -31.08 -14.01 -7.03
C HIS A 210 -31.47 -12.98 -5.95
N ASN A 211 -31.00 -13.17 -4.71
CA ASN A 211 -31.21 -12.24 -3.59
C ASN A 211 -30.13 -11.15 -3.48
N THR A 212 -29.11 -11.17 -4.35
CA THR A 212 -28.03 -10.20 -4.31
C THR A 212 -28.49 -8.88 -4.91
N SER A 213 -28.41 -7.78 -4.15
CA SER A 213 -28.86 -6.48 -4.65
C SER A 213 -27.99 -6.02 -5.82
N MET A 214 -28.63 -5.48 -6.86
CA MET A 214 -27.96 -4.96 -8.06
C MET A 214 -26.91 -3.88 -7.69
N ARG A 215 -27.19 -3.06 -6.68
CA ARG A 215 -26.26 -2.03 -6.19
C ARG A 215 -24.98 -2.65 -5.60
N TYR A 216 -25.12 -3.68 -4.77
CA TYR A 216 -23.97 -4.38 -4.20
C TYR A 216 -23.10 -5.02 -5.29
N ASP A 217 -23.72 -5.66 -6.29
CA ASP A 217 -23.01 -6.24 -7.43
C ASP A 217 -22.20 -5.18 -8.19
N TRP A 218 -22.84 -4.05 -8.54
CA TRP A 218 -22.16 -2.93 -9.17
C TRP A 218 -21.02 -2.34 -8.34
N ASP A 219 -21.21 -2.17 -7.03
CA ASP A 219 -20.20 -1.64 -6.13
C ASP A 219 -18.98 -2.57 -6.06
N LYS A 220 -19.19 -3.88 -5.97
CA LYS A 220 -18.12 -4.88 -6.03
C LYS A 220 -17.42 -4.86 -7.39
N CYS A 221 -18.15 -4.80 -8.50
CA CYS A 221 -17.55 -4.64 -9.83
C CYS A 221 -16.69 -3.38 -9.95
N ARG A 222 -17.08 -2.26 -9.32
CA ARG A 222 -16.28 -1.02 -9.30
C ARG A 222 -14.98 -1.17 -8.54
N ILE A 223 -14.96 -1.91 -7.43
CA ILE A 223 -13.71 -2.22 -6.67
C ILE A 223 -12.73 -3.01 -7.53
N PHE A 224 -13.23 -3.91 -8.37
CA PHE A 224 -12.37 -4.63 -9.31
C PHE A 224 -11.88 -3.71 -10.45
N LYS A 225 -12.60 -2.65 -10.83
CA LYS A 225 -12.17 -1.73 -11.90
C LYS A 225 -11.21 -0.64 -11.45
N SER A 226 -11.44 -0.06 -10.28
CA SER A 226 -10.79 1.18 -9.83
C SER A 226 -10.28 1.07 -8.39
N LYS A 227 -9.14 1.72 -8.13
CA LYS A 227 -8.50 1.79 -6.81
C LYS A 227 -9.33 2.61 -5.81
N TRP A 228 -9.44 2.09 -4.59
CA TRP A 228 -9.96 2.75 -3.38
C TRP A 228 -11.39 3.30 -3.47
N VAL A 229 -12.37 2.41 -3.70
CA VAL A 229 -13.77 2.71 -3.34
C VAL A 229 -14.03 2.08 -1.98
N GLU A 230 -14.32 2.90 -0.96
CA GLU A 230 -14.79 2.41 0.33
C GLU A 230 -16.20 1.81 0.13
N LEU A 231 -16.36 0.51 0.40
CA LEU A 231 -17.68 -0.09 0.52
C LEU A 231 -18.29 0.37 1.85
N SER A 232 -19.49 0.94 1.80
CA SER A 232 -20.28 1.07 3.01
C SER A 232 -20.59 -0.32 3.55
N SER A 233 -20.21 -0.58 4.81
CA SER A 233 -20.40 -1.88 5.48
C SER A 233 -21.88 -2.28 5.59
N PHE A 234 -22.80 -1.32 5.46
CA PHE A 234 -24.24 -1.52 5.63
C PHE A 234 -24.85 -2.53 4.63
N TYR A 235 -24.29 -2.70 3.44
CA TYR A 235 -24.94 -3.49 2.38
C TYR A 235 -24.88 -5.01 2.58
N CYS A 236 -23.86 -5.53 3.26
CA CYS A 236 -23.83 -6.97 3.58
C CYS A 236 -24.85 -7.31 4.68
N SER A 237 -25.10 -6.36 5.59
CA SER A 237 -25.99 -6.56 6.72
C SER A 237 -27.48 -6.55 6.35
N GLN A 238 -27.90 -5.80 5.33
CA GLN A 238 -29.32 -5.71 4.96
C GLN A 238 -29.90 -7.04 4.49
N ASN A 239 -29.15 -7.83 3.71
CA ASN A 239 -29.63 -9.14 3.28
C ASN A 239 -29.70 -10.13 4.45
N LEU A 240 -28.72 -10.11 5.35
CA LEU A 240 -28.74 -10.94 6.57
C LEU A 240 -29.88 -10.53 7.51
N GLN A 241 -30.10 -9.23 7.67
CA GLN A 241 -31.20 -8.68 8.46
C GLN A 241 -32.56 -9.04 7.85
N GLN A 242 -32.67 -9.06 6.52
CA GLN A 242 -33.89 -9.52 5.84
C GLN A 242 -34.11 -11.02 6.04
N THR A 243 -33.09 -11.87 5.97
CA THR A 243 -33.25 -13.31 6.24
C THR A 243 -33.66 -13.58 7.70
N VAL A 244 -33.07 -12.86 8.66
CA VAL A 244 -33.46 -12.96 10.08
C VAL A 244 -34.89 -12.46 10.28
N LYS A 245 -35.27 -11.37 9.61
CA LYS A 245 -36.64 -10.84 9.67
C LYS A 245 -37.63 -11.83 9.05
N ILE A 246 -37.33 -12.42 7.89
CA ILE A 246 -38.16 -13.44 7.24
C ILE A 246 -38.30 -14.66 8.16
N GLN A 247 -37.20 -15.17 8.73
CA GLN A 247 -37.24 -16.29 9.69
C GLN A 247 -38.12 -15.94 10.90
N ASN A 248 -37.96 -14.75 11.48
CA ASN A 248 -38.78 -14.29 12.60
C ASN A 248 -40.27 -14.18 12.24
N GLU A 249 -40.61 -13.69 11.05
CA GLU A 249 -42.01 -13.66 10.59
C GLU A 249 -42.54 -15.07 10.28
N MET A 250 -41.72 -15.97 9.74
CA MET A 250 -42.09 -17.39 9.55
C MET A 250 -42.43 -18.05 10.88
N TYR A 251 -41.67 -17.79 11.95
CA TYR A 251 -41.95 -18.31 13.29
C TYR A 251 -43.25 -17.74 13.90
N LYS A 252 -43.71 -16.57 13.47
CA LYS A 252 -45.01 -16.02 13.91
C LYS A 252 -46.19 -16.66 13.20
N ILE A 253 -46.02 -17.03 11.94
CA ILE A 253 -47.10 -17.57 11.09
C ILE A 253 -47.24 -19.09 11.28
N ALA A 254 -46.11 -19.81 11.42
CA ALA A 254 -46.12 -21.25 11.60
C ALA A 254 -45.93 -21.60 13.10
N PRO A 255 -46.94 -22.18 13.78
CA PRO A 255 -46.78 -22.62 15.16
C PRO A 255 -45.68 -23.69 15.26
N LEU A 256 -44.91 -23.67 16.36
CA LEU A 256 -43.70 -24.48 16.61
C LEU A 256 -43.84 -25.99 16.36
N GLY A 257 -45.07 -26.52 16.26
CA GLY A 257 -45.34 -27.95 16.07
C GLY A 257 -45.07 -28.52 14.66
N PHE A 258 -44.84 -27.70 13.63
CA PHE A 258 -44.78 -28.20 12.24
C PHE A 258 -43.36 -28.46 11.69
N LEU A 259 -42.30 -28.00 12.35
CA LEU A 259 -40.91 -28.04 11.81
C LEU A 259 -39.97 -29.06 12.48
N LEU A 260 -40.46 -29.91 13.37
CA LEU A 260 -39.67 -30.94 14.05
C LEU A 260 -39.95 -32.38 13.57
N THR A 261 -40.39 -32.58 12.32
CA THR A 261 -40.29 -33.92 11.72
C THR A 261 -38.89 -34.08 11.12
N PRO A 262 -38.00 -34.91 11.69
CA PRO A 262 -36.70 -35.19 11.09
C PRO A 262 -36.95 -35.80 9.70
N VAL A 263 -36.46 -35.13 8.66
CA VAL A 263 -36.49 -35.68 7.30
C VAL A 263 -35.69 -36.97 7.34
N GLY A 264 -36.41 -38.08 7.15
CA GLY A 264 -35.95 -39.42 7.41
C GLY A 264 -34.60 -39.73 6.75
N SER A 265 -33.68 -40.18 7.58
CA SER A 265 -32.48 -40.91 7.20
C SER A 265 -32.91 -42.22 6.52
N SER A 266 -33.18 -42.18 5.22
CA SER A 266 -33.26 -43.41 4.42
C SER A 266 -31.85 -43.95 4.25
N LEU A 267 -31.40 -44.75 5.23
CA LEU A 267 -30.33 -45.71 5.05
C LEU A 267 -30.80 -46.73 4.00
N SER A 268 -30.26 -46.63 2.78
CA SER A 268 -30.29 -47.71 1.80
C SER A 268 -29.14 -48.66 2.10
N SER A 269 -29.48 -49.87 2.52
CA SER A 269 -28.64 -51.06 2.66
C SER A 269 -28.10 -51.54 1.31
#